data_AF-A0A9P5NUF4-F1
#
_entry.id   AF-A0A9P5NUF4-F1
#
_cell.length_a   1.000
_cell.length_b   1.000
_cell.length_c   1.000
_cell.angle_alpha   90.00
_cell.angle_beta   90.00
_cell.angle_gamma   90.00
#
_symmetry.space_group_name_H-M   'P 1'
#
loop_
_entity.id
_entity.type
_entity.pdbx_description
1 polymer ?
#
loop_
_entity_poly.entity_id
_entity_poly.type
_entity_poly.pdbx_seq_one_letter_code
_entity_poly.pdbx_strand_id
1 'polypeptide(L)'
;MAAERLRAKFLADTALYDPKHLGQDARFGPVERIPVLTTFTDRKECAQRGVHRATVAGISGSSKDGAYSICVSGGYEDDEDNGDKIIYTGTGGQPDPFSFSGSQTGDQSFNHKDNAALKISADTKKPVRVVRGPNKNSPWAPDKGYRYDGLYIVKEAYLAKGQSGYVICRYELERVPGQPRIPRKW
;
A
#
# COMPACT_ATOMS: atom_id res chain seq x y z
N MET A 1 -28.31 -11.94 -6.80
CA MET A 1 -29.63 -11.90 -6.09
C MET A 1 -29.72 -12.60 -4.71
N ALA A 2 -28.76 -13.38 -4.23
CA ALA A 2 -28.60 -13.64 -2.78
C ALA A 2 -27.13 -13.45 -2.35
N ALA A 3 -26.22 -13.98 -3.16
CA ALA A 3 -24.78 -13.73 -3.05
C ALA A 3 -24.41 -12.25 -3.15
N GLU A 4 -25.04 -11.47 -4.04
CA GLU A 4 -24.80 -10.01 -4.14
C GLU A 4 -25.31 -9.23 -2.93
N ARG A 5 -26.41 -9.66 -2.31
CA ARG A 5 -26.93 -9.04 -1.08
C ARG A 5 -26.07 -9.40 0.13
N LEU A 6 -25.57 -10.63 0.21
CA LEU A 6 -24.58 -11.04 1.22
C LEU A 6 -23.25 -10.29 1.04
N ARG A 7 -22.80 -10.12 -0.21
CA ARG A 7 -21.60 -9.36 -0.56
C ARG A 7 -21.75 -7.88 -0.23
N ALA A 8 -22.91 -7.29 -0.51
CA ALA A 8 -23.24 -5.93 -0.07
C ALA A 8 -23.32 -5.80 1.46
N LYS A 9 -23.82 -6.83 2.17
CA LYS A 9 -23.83 -6.86 3.64
C LYS A 9 -22.44 -7.00 4.27
N PHE A 10 -21.55 -7.79 3.67
CA PHE A 10 -20.14 -7.90 4.10
C PHE A 10 -19.34 -6.63 3.75
N LEU A 11 -19.63 -5.98 2.62
CA LEU A 11 -19.05 -4.69 2.25
C LEU A 11 -19.62 -3.52 3.08
N ALA A 12 -20.77 -3.71 3.71
CA ALA A 12 -21.39 -2.77 4.64
C ALA A 12 -20.90 -2.94 6.08
N ASP A 13 -19.88 -3.76 6.33
CA ASP A 13 -19.15 -3.74 7.59
C ASP A 13 -18.44 -2.38 7.75
N THR A 14 -19.17 -1.43 8.32
CA THR A 14 -18.69 -0.10 8.65
C THR A 14 -17.55 -0.13 9.70
N ALA A 15 -17.23 -1.29 10.30
CA ALA A 15 -16.07 -1.43 11.17
C ALA A 15 -14.74 -1.41 10.40
N LEU A 16 -14.76 -1.68 9.08
CA LEU A 16 -13.57 -1.67 8.23
C LEU A 16 -13.17 -0.25 7.80
N TYR A 17 -14.14 0.64 7.65
CA TYR A 17 -13.94 2.00 7.17
C TYR A 17 -15.09 2.90 7.63
N ASP A 18 -14.82 3.78 8.59
CA ASP A 18 -15.73 4.89 8.91
C ASP A 18 -15.20 6.15 8.21
N PRO A 19 -15.95 6.71 7.24
CA PRO A 19 -15.60 7.96 6.57
C PRO A 19 -15.36 9.13 7.53
N LYS A 20 -15.92 9.10 8.76
CA LYS A 20 -15.64 10.11 9.78
C LYS A 20 -14.19 10.07 10.28
N HIS A 21 -13.52 8.91 10.21
CA HIS A 21 -12.11 8.75 10.53
C HIS A 21 -11.16 9.17 9.39
N LEU A 22 -11.68 9.57 8.22
CA LEU A 22 -10.85 10.14 7.15
C LEU A 22 -10.08 11.39 7.61
N GLY A 23 -10.55 12.04 8.68
CA GLY A 23 -10.02 13.32 9.14
C GLY A 23 -10.11 14.39 8.04
N GLN A 24 -9.78 15.64 8.38
CA GLN A 24 -9.62 16.70 7.38
C GLN A 24 -8.14 16.95 7.05
N ASP A 25 -7.26 16.04 7.45
CA ASP A 25 -5.84 16.15 7.18
C ASP A 25 -5.56 15.78 5.72
N ALA A 26 -5.28 16.80 4.91
CA ALA A 26 -5.02 16.67 3.47
C ALA A 26 -3.85 15.72 3.11
N ARG A 27 -3.04 15.30 4.09
CA ARG A 27 -2.00 14.28 3.88
C ARG A 27 -2.59 12.88 3.71
N PHE A 28 -3.75 12.60 4.31
CA PHE A 28 -4.44 11.31 4.25
C PHE A 28 -5.63 11.34 3.29
N GLY A 29 -6.07 10.15 2.87
CA GLY A 29 -7.26 10.01 2.02
C GLY A 29 -7.02 10.39 0.56
N PRO A 30 -8.10 10.74 -0.18
CA PRO A 30 -8.03 11.01 -1.62
C PRO A 30 -7.27 12.30 -1.91
N VAL A 31 -6.65 12.38 -3.09
CA VAL A 31 -6.03 13.62 -3.58
C VAL A 31 -7.04 14.36 -4.46
N GLU A 32 -7.26 15.64 -4.18
CA GLU A 32 -8.20 16.47 -4.93
C GLU A 32 -7.90 16.41 -6.44
N ARG A 33 -8.93 16.18 -7.26
CA ARG A 33 -8.84 16.13 -8.74
C ARG A 33 -7.95 15.01 -9.29
N ILE A 34 -7.57 14.03 -8.48
CA ILE A 34 -6.86 12.84 -8.93
C ILE A 34 -7.74 11.62 -8.67
N PRO A 35 -8.54 11.19 -9.67
CA PRO A 35 -9.40 10.03 -9.51
C PRO A 35 -8.57 8.75 -9.36
N VAL A 36 -9.16 7.77 -8.69
CA VAL A 36 -8.64 6.39 -8.69
C VAL A 36 -8.51 5.92 -10.14
N LEU A 37 -7.47 5.13 -10.42
CA LEU A 37 -6.99 4.69 -11.72
C LEU A 37 -6.24 5.73 -12.54
N THR A 38 -5.97 6.93 -12.01
CA THR A 38 -5.02 7.87 -12.64
C THR A 38 -3.66 7.19 -12.82
N THR A 39 -3.09 7.33 -14.01
CA THR A 39 -1.76 6.80 -14.34
C THR A 39 -0.73 7.91 -14.40
N PHE A 40 0.52 7.52 -14.17
CA PHE A 40 1.70 8.39 -14.16
C PHE A 40 2.82 7.69 -14.91
N THR A 41 3.65 8.47 -15.59
CA THR A 41 4.78 7.97 -16.37
C THR A 41 5.84 7.36 -15.47
N ASP A 42 6.12 8.00 -14.34
CA ASP A 42 7.15 7.59 -13.38
C ASP A 42 6.82 8.03 -11.94
N ARG A 43 7.72 7.69 -11.01
CA ARG A 43 7.63 8.07 -9.60
C ARG A 43 7.72 9.57 -9.35
N LYS A 44 8.39 10.33 -10.23
CA LYS A 44 8.54 11.78 -10.12
C LYS A 44 7.22 12.46 -10.43
N GLU A 45 6.50 12.02 -11.46
CA GLU A 45 5.17 12.50 -11.79
C GLU A 45 4.18 12.16 -10.66
N CYS A 46 4.21 10.94 -10.11
CA CYS A 46 3.41 10.60 -8.92
C CYS A 46 3.64 11.57 -7.74
N ALA A 47 4.90 11.94 -7.50
CA ALA A 47 5.29 12.82 -6.41
C ALA A 47 4.86 14.27 -6.67
N GLN A 48 5.05 14.78 -7.89
CA GLN A 48 4.61 16.12 -8.30
C GLN A 48 3.10 16.28 -8.19
N ARG A 49 2.35 15.20 -8.48
CA ARG A 49 0.89 15.15 -8.36
C ARG A 49 0.42 14.88 -6.93
N GLY A 50 1.33 14.67 -5.98
CA GLY A 50 1.02 14.56 -4.56
C GLY A 50 0.45 13.23 -4.09
N VAL A 51 0.30 12.22 -4.98
CA VAL A 51 -0.26 10.91 -4.61
C VAL A 51 0.72 10.12 -3.77
N HIS A 52 1.98 10.06 -4.19
CA HIS A 52 3.08 9.40 -3.46
C HIS A 52 4.34 10.25 -3.57
N ARG A 53 4.67 10.99 -2.50
CA ARG A 53 5.71 12.04 -2.54
C ARG A 53 7.13 11.50 -2.58
N ALA A 54 7.36 10.28 -2.09
CA ALA A 54 8.66 9.64 -2.20
C ALA A 54 8.92 9.22 -3.65
N THR A 55 10.09 9.56 -4.20
CA THR A 55 10.47 9.19 -5.57
C THR A 55 11.16 7.82 -5.65
N VAL A 56 11.74 7.36 -4.54
CA VAL A 56 12.41 6.05 -4.43
C VAL A 56 11.68 5.15 -3.44
N ALA A 57 11.60 5.57 -2.17
CA ALA A 57 11.08 4.73 -1.09
C ALA A 57 9.65 4.22 -1.35
N GLY A 58 9.40 2.96 -1.03
CA GLY A 58 8.08 2.33 -1.18
C GLY A 58 7.04 2.96 -0.26
N ILE A 59 7.42 3.45 0.91
CA ILE A 59 6.52 4.03 1.91
C ILE A 59 6.76 5.54 2.00
N SER A 60 5.67 6.32 2.08
CA SER A 60 5.71 7.77 2.32
C SER A 60 4.81 8.11 3.51
N GLY A 61 5.40 8.60 4.59
CA GLY A 61 4.69 8.81 5.85
C GLY A 61 5.54 9.43 6.95
N SER A 62 4.98 9.42 8.16
CA SER A 62 5.64 9.85 9.38
C SER A 62 5.41 8.81 10.48
N SER A 63 6.44 8.53 11.27
CA SER A 63 6.32 7.65 12.45
C SER A 63 5.44 8.22 13.56
N LYS A 64 5.01 9.48 13.45
CA LYS A 64 4.06 10.12 14.39
C LYS A 64 2.62 10.02 13.92
N ASP A 65 2.38 10.23 12.63
CA ASP A 65 1.02 10.40 12.10
C ASP A 65 0.47 9.15 11.40
N GLY A 66 1.36 8.31 10.86
CA GLY A 66 1.03 7.19 9.98
C GLY A 66 1.62 7.33 8.58
N ALA A 67 1.46 6.26 7.79
CA ALA A 67 1.74 6.25 6.36
C ALA A 67 0.62 6.95 5.58
N TYR A 68 1.01 7.82 4.64
CA TYR A 68 0.08 8.53 3.75
C TYR A 68 -0.15 7.74 2.45
N SER A 69 0.90 7.11 1.95
CA SER A 69 0.88 6.35 0.70
C SER A 69 1.98 5.29 0.64
N ILE A 70 1.72 4.24 -0.13
CA ILE A 70 2.69 3.21 -0.49
C ILE A 70 2.76 3.00 -2.01
N CYS A 71 3.89 2.49 -2.47
CA CYS A 71 4.14 2.06 -3.83
C CYS A 71 4.41 0.56 -3.86
N VAL A 72 3.57 -0.19 -4.56
CA VAL A 72 3.69 -1.64 -4.75
C VAL A 72 4.25 -1.90 -6.15
N SER A 73 5.50 -2.33 -6.23
CA SER A 73 6.19 -2.54 -7.51
C SER A 73 7.08 -3.79 -7.55
N GLY A 74 6.85 -4.76 -6.65
CA GLY A 74 7.57 -6.04 -6.64
C GLY A 74 9.03 -5.92 -6.19
N GLY A 75 9.33 -4.98 -5.30
CA GLY A 75 10.69 -4.77 -4.79
C GLY A 75 11.12 -5.78 -3.71
N TYR A 76 10.17 -6.54 -3.17
CA TYR A 76 10.39 -7.55 -2.15
C TYR A 76 9.83 -8.90 -2.61
N GLU A 77 10.60 -9.96 -2.35
CA GLU A 77 10.24 -11.34 -2.71
C GLU A 77 8.99 -11.84 -1.96
N ASP A 78 8.73 -11.28 -0.77
CA ASP A 78 7.59 -11.65 0.08
C ASP A 78 6.30 -10.87 -0.23
N ASP A 79 6.31 -9.91 -1.16
CA ASP A 79 5.10 -9.15 -1.50
C ASP A 79 4.00 -10.02 -2.12
N GLU A 80 2.79 -9.91 -1.59
CA GLU A 80 1.60 -10.59 -2.12
C GLU A 80 0.55 -9.57 -2.54
N ASP A 81 0.22 -9.54 -3.84
CA ASP A 81 -0.76 -8.61 -4.40
C ASP A 81 -1.99 -9.38 -4.92
N ASN A 82 -3.07 -9.34 -4.13
CA ASN A 82 -4.37 -9.94 -4.44
C ASN A 82 -5.40 -8.87 -4.82
N GLY A 83 -4.96 -7.70 -5.30
CA GLY A 83 -5.83 -6.62 -5.76
C GLY A 83 -6.43 -5.88 -4.58
N ASP A 84 -7.59 -6.33 -4.11
CA ASP A 84 -8.27 -5.71 -2.95
C ASP A 84 -7.59 -6.02 -1.62
N LYS A 85 -6.74 -7.07 -1.58
CA LYS A 85 -5.91 -7.41 -0.43
C LYS A 85 -4.45 -7.40 -0.84
N ILE A 86 -3.60 -6.83 0.01
CA ILE A 86 -2.15 -6.77 -0.21
C ILE A 86 -1.48 -7.19 1.10
N ILE A 87 -0.53 -8.12 1.03
CA ILE A 87 0.41 -8.34 2.13
C ILE A 87 1.73 -7.71 1.71
N TYR A 88 1.99 -6.55 2.29
CA TYR A 88 3.10 -5.67 1.91
C TYR A 88 4.29 -5.89 2.85
N THR A 89 5.48 -5.94 2.27
CA THR A 89 6.74 -6.08 3.01
C THR A 89 7.32 -4.72 3.36
N GLY A 90 7.75 -4.57 4.61
CA GLY A 90 8.43 -3.37 5.09
C GLY A 90 9.77 -3.14 4.40
N THR A 91 10.37 -2.00 4.72
CA THR A 91 11.66 -1.60 4.16
C THR A 91 12.81 -1.92 5.11
N GLY A 92 14.01 -2.00 4.55
CA GLY A 92 15.26 -2.25 5.26
C GLY A 92 15.79 -3.66 5.04
N GLY A 93 17.04 -3.91 5.46
CA GLY A 93 17.72 -5.21 5.34
C GLY A 93 17.92 -5.71 3.91
N GLN A 94 18.00 -4.78 2.94
CA GLN A 94 18.54 -5.02 1.60
C GLN A 94 19.89 -4.30 1.48
N PRO A 95 20.85 -4.82 0.68
CA PRO A 95 22.18 -4.24 0.55
C PRO A 95 22.19 -2.90 -0.19
N ASP A 96 21.28 -2.73 -1.15
CA ASP A 96 21.07 -1.47 -1.87
C ASP A 96 19.59 -1.04 -1.73
N PRO A 97 19.29 0.06 -0.99
CA PRO A 97 17.93 0.57 -0.84
C PRO A 97 17.36 1.20 -2.13
N PHE A 98 18.19 1.36 -3.17
CA PHE A 98 17.77 1.83 -4.49
C PHE A 98 17.59 0.68 -5.49
N SER A 99 17.99 -0.55 -5.14
CA SER A 99 17.75 -1.73 -5.97
C SER A 99 16.29 -2.18 -5.81
N PHE A 100 15.59 -2.29 -6.93
CA PHE A 100 14.21 -2.78 -7.00
C PHE A 100 14.14 -4.31 -7.09
N SER A 101 15.26 -5.01 -6.90
CA SER A 101 15.36 -6.47 -6.93
C SER A 101 16.54 -6.91 -6.07
N GLY A 102 16.27 -7.32 -4.85
CA GLY A 102 17.29 -7.86 -3.97
C GLY A 102 16.66 -8.73 -2.90
N SER A 103 17.25 -9.90 -2.68
CA SER A 103 16.89 -10.72 -1.52
C SER A 103 17.25 -10.00 -0.24
N GLN A 104 16.49 -10.31 0.81
CA GLN A 104 16.71 -9.78 2.14
C GLN A 104 18.06 -10.31 2.67
N THR A 105 18.92 -9.44 3.19
CA THR A 105 20.25 -9.75 3.75
C THR A 105 20.38 -9.43 5.23
N GLY A 106 19.30 -8.98 5.88
CA GLY A 106 19.29 -8.65 7.29
C GLY A 106 17.87 -8.45 7.85
N ASP A 107 17.77 -8.49 9.18
CA ASP A 107 16.49 -8.31 9.87
C ASP A 107 15.96 -6.88 9.74
N GLN A 108 14.66 -6.75 9.48
CA GLN A 108 13.91 -5.51 9.56
C GLN A 108 13.42 -5.23 10.97
N SER A 109 13.04 -3.99 11.23
CA SER A 109 12.49 -3.57 12.52
C SER A 109 11.46 -2.46 12.36
N PHE A 110 10.48 -2.42 13.28
CA PHE A 110 9.57 -1.29 13.43
C PHE A 110 10.26 -0.03 13.97
N ASN A 111 11.52 -0.11 14.40
CA ASN A 111 12.31 1.09 14.73
C ASN A 111 12.69 1.89 13.48
N HIS A 112 12.65 1.27 12.29
CA HIS A 112 12.82 2.00 11.03
C HIS A 112 11.64 2.95 10.81
N LYS A 113 11.91 4.23 10.54
CA LYS A 113 10.88 5.31 10.49
C LYS A 113 9.69 4.99 9.57
N ASP A 114 9.95 4.36 8.43
CA ASP A 114 8.92 4.07 7.43
C ASP A 114 8.08 2.85 7.83
N ASN A 115 8.70 1.87 8.51
CA ASN A 115 7.99 0.72 9.08
C ASN A 115 7.11 1.17 10.26
N ALA A 116 7.64 2.04 11.13
CA ALA A 116 6.88 2.68 12.18
C ALA A 116 5.65 3.42 11.63
N ALA A 117 5.77 4.12 10.49
CA ALA A 117 4.66 4.84 9.89
C ALA A 117 3.50 3.90 9.49
N LEU A 118 3.79 2.76 8.83
CA LEU A 118 2.73 1.79 8.50
C LEU A 118 2.17 1.09 9.74
N LYS A 119 3.00 0.84 10.77
CA LYS A 119 2.52 0.32 12.05
C LYS A 119 1.53 1.28 12.70
N ILE A 120 1.81 2.58 12.71
CA ILE A 120 0.86 3.60 13.19
C ILE A 120 -0.41 3.63 12.32
N SER A 121 -0.31 3.42 11.01
CA SER A 121 -1.52 3.28 10.17
C SER A 121 -2.35 2.04 10.54
N ALA A 122 -1.72 0.96 11.00
CA ALA A 122 -2.42 -0.20 11.54
C ALA A 122 -3.14 0.15 12.85
N ASP A 123 -2.54 0.95 13.72
CA ASP A 123 -3.16 1.34 15.00
C ASP A 123 -4.31 2.35 14.78
N THR A 124 -4.09 3.34 13.90
CA THR A 124 -5.02 4.47 13.69
C THR A 124 -6.11 4.20 12.66
N LYS A 125 -5.96 3.17 11.83
CA LYS A 125 -6.85 2.87 10.69
C LYS A 125 -7.05 4.02 9.71
N LYS A 126 -6.11 4.98 9.66
CA LYS A 126 -6.13 6.02 8.63
C LYS A 126 -5.88 5.40 7.25
N PRO A 127 -6.55 5.90 6.21
CA PRO A 127 -6.40 5.37 4.86
C PRO A 127 -5.01 5.67 4.28
N VAL A 128 -4.47 4.67 3.59
CA VAL A 128 -3.20 4.72 2.86
C VAL A 128 -3.51 4.68 1.37
N ARG A 129 -2.97 5.64 0.61
CA ARG A 129 -3.05 5.59 -0.86
C ARG A 129 -2.12 4.50 -1.39
N VAL A 130 -2.60 3.66 -2.30
CA VAL A 130 -1.79 2.65 -2.97
C VAL A 130 -1.53 3.06 -4.41
N VAL A 131 -0.25 3.11 -4.77
CA VAL A 131 0.20 3.25 -6.15
C VAL A 131 0.82 1.92 -6.59
N ARG A 132 0.37 1.35 -7.69
CA ARG A 132 1.00 0.15 -8.28
C ARG A 132 1.96 0.56 -9.40
N GLY A 133 3.18 0.05 -9.36
CA GLY A 133 4.14 0.12 -10.46
C GLY A 133 4.21 -1.20 -11.24
N PRO A 134 5.04 -1.28 -12.28
CA PRO A 134 5.14 -2.48 -13.10
C PRO A 134 5.66 -3.65 -12.29
N ASN A 135 4.93 -4.76 -12.30
CA ASN A 135 5.33 -6.03 -11.69
C ASN A 135 4.82 -7.16 -12.59
N LYS A 136 5.72 -8.07 -12.99
CA LYS A 136 5.37 -9.21 -13.85
C LYS A 136 4.65 -10.32 -13.09
N ASN A 137 4.86 -10.38 -11.77
CA ASN A 137 4.33 -11.42 -10.90
C ASN A 137 2.97 -11.04 -10.29
N SER A 138 2.50 -9.80 -10.52
CA SER A 138 1.17 -9.37 -10.08
C SER A 138 0.24 -9.17 -11.28
N PRO A 139 -0.93 -9.85 -11.33
CA PRO A 139 -1.93 -9.60 -12.35
C PRO A 139 -2.65 -8.25 -12.13
N TRP A 140 -2.41 -7.55 -11.01
CA TRP A 140 -3.04 -6.27 -10.71
C TRP A 140 -2.15 -5.08 -11.04
N ALA A 141 -0.85 -5.31 -11.21
CA ALA A 141 0.08 -4.26 -11.61
C ALA A 141 -0.23 -3.71 -13.02
N PRO A 142 0.13 -2.46 -13.34
CA PRO A 142 0.20 -2.02 -14.73
C PRO A 142 1.37 -2.68 -15.47
N ASP A 143 1.35 -2.65 -16.81
CA ASP A 143 2.50 -3.08 -17.63
C ASP A 143 3.61 -2.03 -17.70
N LYS A 144 3.23 -0.75 -17.61
CA LYS A 144 4.14 0.39 -17.65
C LYS A 144 3.63 1.52 -16.79
N GLY A 145 4.54 2.37 -16.35
CA GLY A 145 4.21 3.50 -15.48
C GLY A 145 3.63 3.08 -14.14
N TYR A 146 2.98 4.01 -13.46
CA TYR A 146 2.41 3.85 -12.14
C TYR A 146 0.93 4.18 -12.16
N ARG A 147 0.11 3.52 -11.34
CA ARG A 147 -1.34 3.75 -11.27
C ARG A 147 -1.80 3.90 -9.83
N TYR A 148 -2.55 4.96 -9.55
CA TYR A 148 -3.19 5.17 -8.25
C TYR A 148 -4.41 4.25 -8.11
N ASP A 149 -4.30 3.18 -7.33
CA ASP A 149 -5.36 2.17 -7.20
C ASP A 149 -6.29 2.39 -6.00
N GLY A 150 -6.19 3.57 -5.39
CA GLY A 150 -7.13 4.07 -4.39
C GLY A 150 -6.63 3.92 -2.97
N LEU A 151 -7.58 3.89 -2.04
CA LEU A 151 -7.36 3.87 -0.60
C LEU A 151 -7.48 2.46 -0.05
N TYR A 152 -6.58 2.15 0.87
CA TYR A 152 -6.51 0.90 1.63
C TYR A 152 -6.37 1.21 3.11
N ILE A 153 -6.78 0.26 3.95
CA ILE A 153 -6.64 0.32 5.40
C ILE A 153 -5.64 -0.75 5.81
N VAL A 154 -4.66 -0.38 6.64
CA VAL A 154 -3.75 -1.35 7.25
C VAL A 154 -4.50 -2.05 8.38
N LYS A 155 -4.81 -3.33 8.18
CA LYS A 155 -5.53 -4.17 9.13
C LYS A 155 -4.61 -4.64 10.24
N GLU A 156 -3.42 -5.08 9.89
CA GLU A 156 -2.45 -5.59 10.85
C GLU A 156 -1.02 -5.21 10.45
N ALA A 157 -0.15 -5.12 11.47
CA ALA A 157 1.28 -4.94 11.32
C ALA A 157 1.99 -5.92 12.26
N TYR A 158 2.83 -6.80 11.72
CA TYR A 158 3.52 -7.83 12.50
C TYR A 158 4.93 -8.11 11.98
N LEU A 159 5.72 -8.83 12.77
CA LEU A 159 7.00 -9.38 12.34
C LEU A 159 6.79 -10.82 11.90
N ALA A 160 7.43 -11.21 10.80
CA ALA A 160 7.42 -12.57 10.29
C ALA A 160 8.83 -13.01 9.86
N LYS A 161 9.02 -14.30 9.63
CA LYS A 161 10.21 -14.80 8.93
C LYS A 161 9.95 -14.78 7.42
N GLY A 162 10.76 -14.03 6.69
CA GLY A 162 10.71 -13.95 5.23
C GLY A 162 11.34 -15.17 4.56
N GLN A 163 11.21 -15.26 3.24
CA GLN A 163 11.73 -16.38 2.44
C GLN A 163 13.25 -16.57 2.58
N SER A 164 14.01 -15.48 2.67
CA SER A 164 15.46 -15.51 2.93
C SER A 164 15.85 -15.81 4.40
N GLY A 165 14.90 -16.10 5.29
CA GLY A 165 15.15 -16.49 6.69
C GLY A 165 15.36 -15.33 7.68
N TYR A 166 15.37 -14.10 7.20
CA TYR A 166 15.43 -12.89 8.02
C TYR A 166 14.06 -12.48 8.56
N VAL A 167 14.05 -11.72 9.65
CA VAL A 167 12.84 -11.08 10.17
C VAL A 167 12.44 -9.94 9.23
N ILE A 168 11.17 -9.91 8.84
CA ILE A 168 10.59 -8.86 7.99
C ILE A 168 9.37 -8.24 8.67
N CYS A 169 9.14 -6.96 8.43
CA CYS A 169 7.89 -6.30 8.81
C CYS A 169 6.83 -6.61 7.75
N ARG A 170 5.64 -7.04 8.17
CA ARG A 170 4.51 -7.35 7.30
C ARG A 170 3.31 -6.48 7.64
N TYR A 171 2.60 -6.09 6.60
CA TYR A 171 1.39 -5.29 6.72
C TYR A 171 0.28 -5.88 5.85
N GLU A 172 -0.86 -6.16 6.46
CA GLU A 172 -2.05 -6.59 5.73
C GLU A 172 -2.90 -5.38 5.40
N LEU A 173 -3.11 -5.11 4.11
CA LEU A 173 -3.91 -4.01 3.63
C LEU A 173 -5.17 -4.52 2.96
N GLU A 174 -6.29 -3.88 3.28
CA GLU A 174 -7.58 -4.15 2.67
C GLU A 174 -8.14 -2.88 2.02
N ARG A 175 -8.60 -3.02 0.78
CA ARG A 175 -9.08 -1.90 -0.02
C ARG A 175 -10.39 -1.37 0.51
N VAL A 176 -10.51 -0.05 0.57
CA VAL A 176 -11.76 0.62 0.94
C VAL A 176 -12.85 0.30 -0.10
N PRO A 177 -14.04 -0.17 0.34
CA PRO A 177 -15.18 -0.44 -0.56
C PRO A 177 -15.64 0.78 -1.36
N GLY A 178 -16.38 0.53 -2.45
CA GLY A 178 -17.05 1.59 -3.23
C GLY A 178 -16.16 2.37 -4.21
N GLN A 179 -14.87 2.04 -4.29
CA GLN A 179 -13.95 2.62 -5.27
C GLN A 179 -14.02 1.88 -6.63
N PRO A 180 -13.65 2.51 -7.76
CA PRO A 180 -13.58 1.86 -9.06
C PRO A 180 -12.80 0.54 -9.02
N ARG A 181 -13.25 -0.46 -9.79
CA ARG A 181 -12.62 -1.79 -9.83
C ARG A 181 -11.20 -1.69 -10.40
N ILE A 182 -10.26 -2.43 -9.79
CA ILE A 182 -8.86 -2.49 -10.24
C ILE A 182 -8.78 -3.27 -11.57
N PRO A 183 -8.11 -2.73 -12.59
CA PRO A 183 -7.81 -3.47 -13.82
C PRO A 183 -6.91 -4.68 -13.53
N ARG A 184 -7.19 -5.80 -14.20
CA ARG A 184 -6.39 -7.03 -14.12
C ARG A 184 -5.75 -7.30 -15.48
N LYS A 185 -4.47 -7.67 -15.49
CA LYS A 185 -3.80 -8.27 -16.65
C LYS A 185 -4.48 -9.60 -16.96
N TRP A 186 -4.75 -9.80 -18.24
CA TRP A 186 -5.48 -10.94 -18.79
C TRP A 186 -4.84 -12.27 -18.41
#